data_AF-A0AA95LHZ3-F1
#
_entry.id   AF-A0AA95LHZ3-F1
#
_cell.length_a   1.000
_cell.length_b   1.000
_cell.length_c   1.000
_cell.angle_alpha   90.00
_cell.angle_beta   90.00
_cell.angle_gamma   90.00
#
_symmetry.space_group_name_H-M   'P 1'
#
loop_
_entity.id
_entity.type
_entity.pdbx_description
1 polymer ?
#
loop_
_entity_poly.entity_id
_entity_poly.type
_entity_poly.pdbx_seq_one_letter_code
_entity_poly.pdbx_strand_id
1 'polypeptide(L)'
;MKIMLIAPLLVLSLYLVQWLRGPLSAQGTMNEILRWGLYASFAFLVCFCALNRVGRQLIFAAWSILGMFLSMRALLAVCGVIELPFAVAYSHSSAVSVTGARLAGVMEYPNAFGAVMAVFLLERLFAVATYYERPQKRGDGCGGVEQEEAGSTAAALLRLLPLFPYAAALLLSESRGAWLTAACACAAVLLWKRQLIAPLLAAGAAPMVAAALFYRQLARAGLAVESSPGLLLLAGLWAGALLAGLWLCRRQRSAAGSAEPPCWHWRR
;
A
#
# COMPACT_ATOMS: atom_id res chain seq x y z
N MET A 1 6.70 -16.73 -8.93
CA MET A 1 5.95 -16.63 -10.21
C MET A 1 5.60 -17.99 -10.82
N LYS A 2 6.52 -18.95 -10.94
CA LYS A 2 6.23 -20.26 -11.58
C LYS A 2 5.02 -20.99 -10.98
N ILE A 3 4.89 -21.04 -9.65
CA ILE A 3 3.81 -21.75 -8.95
C ILE A 3 2.42 -21.14 -9.23
N MET A 4 2.30 -19.80 -9.31
CA MET A 4 1.01 -19.15 -9.61
C MET A 4 0.54 -19.32 -11.05
N LEU A 5 1.43 -19.65 -11.98
CA LEU A 5 1.07 -19.93 -13.38
C LEU A 5 0.70 -21.40 -13.57
N ILE A 6 1.44 -22.31 -12.90
CA ILE A 6 1.26 -23.75 -13.01
C ILE A 6 -0.07 -24.19 -12.39
N ALA A 7 -0.44 -23.66 -11.22
CA ALA A 7 -1.66 -24.06 -10.52
C ALA A 7 -2.97 -23.89 -11.34
N PRO A 8 -3.29 -22.70 -11.91
CA PRO A 8 -4.52 -22.54 -12.70
C PRO A 8 -4.50 -23.32 -14.01
N LEU A 9 -3.33 -23.48 -14.65
CA LEU A 9 -3.20 -24.31 -15.86
C LEU A 9 -3.43 -25.79 -15.58
N LEU A 10 -2.94 -26.29 -14.44
CA LEU A 10 -3.11 -27.68 -14.02
C LEU A 10 -4.58 -27.95 -13.70
N VAL A 11 -5.25 -27.06 -12.95
CA VAL A 11 -6.69 -27.18 -12.66
C VAL A 11 -7.53 -27.10 -13.94
N LEU A 12 -7.22 -26.18 -14.86
CA LEU A 12 -7.88 -26.08 -16.16
C LEU A 12 -7.73 -27.37 -16.99
N SER A 13 -6.52 -27.96 -17.00
CA SER A 13 -6.26 -29.21 -17.71
C SER A 13 -7.06 -30.38 -17.13
N LEU A 14 -7.23 -30.44 -15.80
CA LEU A 14 -8.05 -31.45 -15.13
C LEU A 14 -9.53 -31.32 -15.53
N TYR A 15 -10.07 -30.10 -15.57
CA TYR A 15 -11.46 -29.86 -15.99
C TYR A 15 -11.68 -30.16 -17.48
N LEU A 16 -10.70 -29.86 -18.35
CA LEU A 16 -10.74 -30.24 -19.78
C LEU A 16 -10.71 -31.77 -19.97
N VAL A 17 -9.87 -32.47 -19.22
CA VAL A 17 -9.83 -33.94 -19.24
C VAL A 17 -11.14 -34.54 -18.72
N GLN A 18 -11.75 -33.92 -17.72
CA GLN A 18 -13.03 -34.36 -17.16
C GLN A 18 -14.21 -34.09 -18.10
N TRP A 19 -14.16 -33.01 -18.87
CA TRP A 19 -15.11 -32.76 -19.96
C TRP A 19 -15.04 -33.86 -21.03
N LEU A 20 -13.84 -34.27 -21.42
CA LEU A 20 -13.61 -35.33 -22.42
C LEU A 20 -13.99 -36.74 -21.93
N ARG A 21 -13.98 -36.98 -20.61
CA ARG A 21 -14.31 -38.28 -20.00
C ARG A 21 -15.78 -38.45 -19.60
N GLY A 22 -16.60 -37.42 -19.75
CA GLY A 22 -18.01 -37.40 -19.33
C GLY A 22 -18.24 -36.52 -18.11
N PRO A 23 -18.86 -35.33 -18.26
CA PRO A 23 -19.07 -34.40 -17.16
C PRO A 23 -20.19 -34.85 -16.21
N LEU A 24 -19.98 -34.71 -14.90
CA LEU A 24 -20.99 -34.95 -13.86
C LEU A 24 -22.14 -33.92 -13.91
N SER A 25 -21.86 -32.71 -14.40
CA SER A 25 -22.83 -31.67 -14.77
C SER A 25 -22.22 -30.78 -15.84
N ALA A 26 -22.84 -30.70 -17.02
CA ALA A 26 -22.33 -29.93 -18.16
C ALA A 26 -22.22 -28.43 -17.84
N GLN A 27 -23.20 -27.87 -17.11
CA GLN A 27 -23.23 -26.45 -16.77
C GLN A 27 -22.22 -26.07 -15.69
N GLY A 28 -22.01 -26.93 -14.68
CA GLY A 28 -20.99 -26.72 -13.65
C GLY A 28 -19.56 -26.82 -14.20
N THR A 29 -19.31 -27.81 -15.08
CA THR A 29 -17.99 -27.99 -15.70
C THR A 29 -17.65 -26.83 -16.64
N MET A 30 -18.63 -26.32 -17.40
CA MET A 30 -18.42 -25.17 -18.30
C MET A 30 -18.11 -23.88 -17.53
N ASN A 31 -18.80 -23.63 -16.40
CA ASN A 31 -18.53 -22.47 -15.55
C ASN A 31 -17.12 -22.50 -14.95
N GLU A 32 -16.66 -23.67 -14.49
CA GLU A 32 -15.31 -23.82 -13.97
C GLU A 32 -14.24 -23.70 -15.07
N ILE A 33 -14.46 -24.27 -16.26
CA ILE A 33 -13.53 -24.09 -17.39
C ILE A 33 -13.38 -22.60 -17.75
N LEU A 34 -14.48 -21.85 -17.82
CA LEU A 34 -14.45 -20.40 -18.07
C LEU A 34 -13.69 -19.66 -16.97
N ARG A 35 -13.95 -19.99 -15.71
CA ARG A 35 -13.32 -19.36 -14.55
C ARG A 35 -11.81 -19.60 -14.53
N TRP A 36 -11.39 -20.85 -14.61
CA TRP A 36 -9.97 -21.22 -14.61
C TRP A 36 -9.25 -20.80 -15.90
N GLY A 37 -9.95 -20.79 -17.04
CA GLY A 37 -9.44 -20.28 -18.31
C GLY A 37 -9.17 -18.77 -18.24
N LEU A 38 -10.07 -18.01 -17.62
CA LEU A 38 -9.88 -16.58 -17.39
C LEU A 38 -8.71 -16.32 -16.42
N TYR A 39 -8.61 -17.09 -15.33
CA TYR A 39 -7.47 -17.00 -14.41
C TYR A 39 -6.13 -17.35 -15.08
N ALA A 40 -6.09 -18.39 -15.91
CA ALA A 40 -4.90 -18.80 -16.64
C ALA A 40 -4.50 -17.73 -17.67
N SER A 41 -5.45 -17.20 -18.43
CA SER A 41 -5.23 -16.14 -19.41
C SER A 41 -4.72 -14.85 -18.74
N PHE A 42 -5.31 -14.48 -17.61
CA PHE A 42 -4.86 -13.35 -16.81
C PHE A 42 -3.44 -13.55 -16.27
N ALA A 43 -3.14 -14.72 -15.69
CA ALA A 43 -1.82 -15.04 -15.18
C ALA A 43 -0.76 -15.02 -16.30
N PHE A 44 -1.11 -15.53 -17.48
CA PHE A 44 -0.26 -15.49 -18.66
C PHE A 44 0.00 -14.06 -19.13
N LEU A 45 -1.03 -13.21 -19.19
CA LEU A 45 -0.91 -11.81 -19.57
C LEU A 45 -0.01 -11.03 -18.59
N VAL A 46 -0.20 -11.24 -17.28
CA VAL A 46 0.64 -10.63 -16.23
C VAL A 46 2.09 -11.10 -16.37
N CYS A 47 2.31 -12.38 -16.63
CA CYS A 47 3.66 -12.91 -16.84
C CYS A 47 4.31 -12.31 -18.09
N PHE A 48 3.57 -12.22 -19.20
CA PHE A 48 4.03 -11.61 -20.44
C PHE A 48 4.36 -10.12 -20.26
N CYS A 49 3.49 -9.37 -19.59
CA CYS A 49 3.72 -7.97 -19.25
C CYS A 49 4.94 -7.82 -18.31
N ALA A 50 5.16 -8.74 -17.38
CA ALA A 50 6.30 -8.70 -16.46
C ALA A 50 7.65 -8.94 -17.13
N LEU A 51 7.67 -9.61 -18.30
CA LEU A 51 8.88 -9.80 -19.12
C LEU A 51 9.33 -8.48 -19.77
N ASN A 52 8.39 -7.58 -20.08
CA ASN A 52 8.69 -6.28 -20.68
C ASN A 52 8.92 -5.20 -19.61
N ARG A 53 9.90 -4.30 -19.82
CA ARG A 53 10.18 -3.19 -18.88
C ARG A 53 8.97 -2.26 -18.73
N VAL A 54 8.32 -1.91 -19.84
CA VAL A 54 7.11 -1.06 -19.87
C VAL A 54 5.93 -1.80 -19.24
N GLY A 55 5.73 -3.08 -19.57
CA GLY A 55 4.65 -3.89 -18.99
C GLY A 55 4.79 -4.05 -17.48
N ARG A 56 6.01 -4.24 -16.97
CA ARG A 56 6.28 -4.26 -15.54
C ARG A 56 5.96 -2.91 -14.88
N GLN A 57 6.33 -1.79 -15.51
CA GLN A 57 5.96 -0.46 -15.01
C GLN A 57 4.44 -0.26 -14.99
N LEU A 58 3.73 -0.71 -16.03
CA LEU A 58 2.28 -0.67 -16.09
C LEU A 58 1.64 -1.51 -14.98
N ILE A 59 2.14 -2.72 -14.71
CA ILE A 59 1.64 -3.57 -13.60
C ILE A 59 1.85 -2.85 -12.27
N PHE A 60 3.03 -2.30 -12.00
CA PHE A 60 3.29 -1.55 -10.77
C PHE A 60 2.40 -0.30 -10.66
N ALA A 61 2.22 0.44 -11.75
CA ALA A 61 1.36 1.62 -11.79
C ALA A 61 -0.10 1.23 -11.54
N ALA A 62 -0.63 0.24 -12.26
CA ALA A 62 -1.99 -0.27 -12.10
C ALA A 62 -2.25 -0.78 -10.68
N TRP A 63 -1.29 -1.52 -10.10
CA TRP A 63 -1.38 -1.98 -8.72
C TRP A 63 -1.42 -0.81 -7.71
N SER A 64 -0.59 0.21 -7.93
CA SER A 64 -0.59 1.43 -7.11
C SER A 64 -1.91 2.20 -7.22
N ILE A 65 -2.42 2.35 -8.44
CA ILE A 65 -3.69 3.02 -8.74
C ILE A 65 -4.83 2.27 -8.07
N LEU A 66 -4.84 0.94 -8.15
CA LEU A 66 -5.84 0.10 -7.51
C LEU A 66 -5.88 0.30 -6.00
N GLY A 67 -4.71 0.24 -5.33
CA GLY A 67 -4.62 0.49 -3.90
C GLY A 67 -5.15 1.87 -3.53
N MET A 68 -4.71 2.91 -4.26
CA MET A 68 -5.13 4.30 -4.01
C MET A 68 -6.64 4.50 -4.24
N PHE A 69 -7.18 3.90 -5.29
CA PHE A 69 -8.61 3.94 -5.58
C PHE A 69 -9.43 3.27 -4.47
N LEU A 70 -9.01 2.09 -4.01
CA LEU A 70 -9.68 1.37 -2.91
C LEU A 70 -9.69 2.20 -1.62
N SER A 71 -8.54 2.76 -1.21
CA SER A 71 -8.46 3.56 0.01
C SER A 71 -9.22 4.87 -0.11
N MET A 72 -9.12 5.56 -1.26
CA MET A 72 -9.75 6.85 -1.46
C MET A 72 -11.27 6.73 -1.49
N ARG A 73 -11.82 5.71 -2.17
CA ARG A 73 -13.27 5.46 -2.16
C ARG A 73 -13.78 5.12 -0.77
N ALA A 74 -13.03 4.35 0.01
CA ALA A 74 -13.42 4.02 1.38
C ALA A 74 -13.39 5.25 2.30
N LEU A 75 -12.37 6.10 2.20
CA LEU A 75 -12.28 7.35 2.99
C LEU A 75 -13.35 8.36 2.59
N LEU A 76 -13.64 8.53 1.29
CA LEU A 76 -14.73 9.40 0.82
C LEU A 76 -16.10 8.92 1.29
N ALA A 77 -16.31 7.60 1.38
CA ALA A 77 -17.53 7.04 1.95
C ALA A 77 -17.68 7.39 3.42
N VAL A 78 -16.59 7.32 4.20
CA VAL A 78 -16.58 7.68 5.62
C VAL A 78 -16.75 9.18 5.85
N CYS A 79 -16.21 10.02 4.97
CA CYS A 79 -16.41 11.47 5.01
C CYS A 79 -17.78 11.91 4.47
N GLY A 80 -18.72 11.00 4.18
CA GLY A 80 -20.06 11.34 3.71
C GLY A 80 -20.12 11.97 2.32
N VAL A 81 -19.06 11.85 1.51
CA VAL A 81 -18.99 12.41 0.15
C VAL A 81 -19.61 11.45 -0.87
N ILE A 82 -19.45 10.15 -0.65
CA ILE A 82 -20.01 9.10 -1.51
C ILE A 82 -20.90 8.21 -0.65
N GLU A 83 -22.17 8.12 -1.01
CA GLU A 83 -23.09 7.15 -0.42
C GLU A 83 -22.79 5.76 -0.99
N LEU A 84 -21.91 5.01 -0.30
CA LEU A 84 -21.74 3.59 -0.57
C LEU A 84 -22.59 2.78 0.41
N PRO A 85 -23.64 2.09 -0.04
CA PRO A 85 -24.37 1.15 0.81
C PRO A 85 -23.40 0.06 1.29
N PHE A 86 -23.48 -0.31 2.57
CA PHE A 86 -22.66 -1.33 3.23
C PHE A 86 -21.15 -1.05 3.34
N ALA A 87 -20.65 0.14 2.97
CA ALA A 87 -19.23 0.48 3.16
C ALA A 87 -18.83 0.58 4.64
N VAL A 88 -19.79 0.86 5.51
CA VAL A 88 -19.61 0.89 6.97
C VAL A 88 -20.46 -0.22 7.59
N ALA A 89 -19.79 -1.19 8.19
CA ALA A 89 -20.43 -2.27 8.92
C ALA A 89 -20.65 -1.83 10.37
N TYR A 90 -21.90 -1.60 10.76
CA TYR A 90 -22.29 -1.29 12.13
C TYR A 90 -22.40 -2.57 12.96
N SER A 91 -21.86 -2.56 14.17
CA SER A 91 -21.94 -3.69 15.10
C SER A 91 -22.18 -3.20 16.52
N HIS A 92 -23.22 -3.74 17.16
CA HIS A 92 -23.60 -3.39 18.54
C HIS A 92 -22.76 -4.12 19.60
N SER A 93 -21.82 -5.00 19.21
CA SER A 93 -20.98 -5.75 20.14
C SER A 93 -19.59 -5.13 20.27
N SER A 94 -19.27 -4.66 21.49
CA SER A 94 -17.96 -4.08 21.84
C SER A 94 -16.80 -5.09 21.76
N ALA A 95 -17.11 -6.38 21.72
CA ALA A 95 -16.12 -7.43 21.48
C ALA A 95 -15.60 -7.45 20.02
N VAL A 96 -16.39 -6.94 19.07
CA VAL A 96 -16.11 -7.02 17.62
C VAL A 96 -15.72 -5.67 17.02
N SER A 97 -16.19 -4.56 17.59
CA SER A 97 -15.88 -3.19 17.17
C SER A 97 -15.72 -2.28 18.38
N VAL A 98 -14.64 -1.49 18.41
CA VAL A 98 -14.36 -0.53 19.50
C VAL A 98 -15.22 0.73 19.34
N THR A 99 -15.47 1.14 18.10
CA THR A 99 -16.25 2.34 17.76
C THR A 99 -17.71 2.04 17.41
N GLY A 100 -18.08 0.77 17.33
CA GLY A 100 -19.41 0.33 16.90
C GLY A 100 -19.60 0.35 15.38
N ALA A 101 -18.62 0.82 14.60
CA ALA A 101 -18.68 0.83 13.14
C ALA A 101 -17.31 0.61 12.50
N ARG A 102 -17.27 -0.18 11.43
CA ARG A 102 -16.03 -0.68 10.82
C ARG A 102 -16.04 -0.43 9.32
N LEU A 103 -14.92 0.06 8.80
CA LEU A 103 -14.78 0.33 7.38
C LEU A 103 -14.55 -0.97 6.59
N ALA A 104 -15.51 -1.30 5.74
CA ALA A 104 -15.46 -2.38 4.78
C ALA A 104 -15.07 -1.91 3.37
N GLY A 105 -15.38 -0.64 3.06
CA GLY A 105 -15.19 -0.09 1.73
C GLY A 105 -15.95 -0.89 0.67
N VAL A 106 -15.36 -1.03 -0.51
CA VAL A 106 -15.97 -1.74 -1.66
C VAL A 106 -16.04 -3.26 -1.44
N MET A 107 -15.34 -3.81 -0.44
CA MET A 107 -15.30 -5.27 -0.21
C MET A 107 -16.42 -5.77 0.71
N GLU A 108 -17.20 -4.88 1.34
CA GLU A 108 -18.29 -5.20 2.28
C GLU A 108 -17.87 -6.02 3.53
N TYR A 109 -16.60 -6.44 3.60
CA TYR A 109 -16.02 -7.20 4.69
C TYR A 109 -14.83 -6.47 5.33
N PRO A 110 -14.98 -5.90 6.54
CA PRO A 110 -13.96 -5.06 7.17
C PRO A 110 -12.60 -5.74 7.32
N ASN A 111 -12.56 -7.03 7.68
CA ASN A 111 -11.30 -7.74 7.89
C ASN A 111 -10.51 -7.96 6.58
N ALA A 112 -11.21 -8.30 5.49
CA ALA A 112 -10.56 -8.52 4.20
C ALA A 112 -10.03 -7.19 3.65
N PHE A 113 -10.84 -6.13 3.78
CA PHE A 113 -10.43 -4.78 3.42
C PHE A 113 -9.16 -4.36 4.19
N GLY A 114 -9.14 -4.57 5.52
CA GLY A 114 -7.97 -4.30 6.35
C GLY A 114 -6.74 -5.10 5.92
N ALA A 115 -6.88 -6.39 5.64
CA ALA A 115 -5.77 -7.22 5.16
C ALA A 115 -5.18 -6.70 3.84
N VAL A 116 -6.03 -6.30 2.89
CA VAL A 116 -5.58 -5.73 1.61
C VAL A 116 -4.88 -4.38 1.82
N MET A 117 -5.41 -3.50 2.67
CA MET A 117 -4.77 -2.22 3.01
C MET A 117 -3.41 -2.41 3.70
N ALA A 118 -3.28 -3.43 4.56
CA ALA A 118 -2.01 -3.78 5.19
C ALA A 118 -0.95 -4.22 4.16
N VAL A 119 -1.32 -5.02 3.16
CA VAL A 119 -0.41 -5.42 2.07
C VAL A 119 0.09 -4.21 1.29
N PHE A 120 -0.84 -3.33 0.87
CA PHE A 120 -0.47 -2.11 0.14
C PHE A 120 0.40 -1.16 0.97
N LEU A 121 0.07 -1.00 2.26
CA LEU A 121 0.86 -0.19 3.19
C LEU A 121 2.29 -0.71 3.33
N LEU A 122 2.45 -2.01 3.60
CA LEU A 122 3.76 -2.64 3.76
C LEU A 122 4.59 -2.55 2.48
N GLU A 123 3.99 -2.82 1.32
CA GLU A 123 4.68 -2.73 0.04
C GLU A 123 5.23 -1.31 -0.18
N ARG A 124 4.43 -0.28 0.10
CA ARG A 124 4.88 1.12 -0.03
C ARG A 124 5.93 1.48 1.01
N LEU A 125 5.77 1.05 2.25
CA LEU A 125 6.72 1.28 3.34
C LEU A 125 8.09 0.69 3.00
N PHE A 126 8.14 -0.54 2.47
CA PHE A 126 9.39 -1.17 2.03
C PHE A 126 9.96 -0.53 0.77
N ALA A 127 9.13 -0.13 -0.19
CA ALA A 127 9.59 0.63 -1.38
C ALA A 127 10.21 1.98 -0.99
N VAL A 128 9.67 2.65 0.03
CA VAL A 128 10.21 3.88 0.58
C VAL A 128 11.51 3.62 1.36
N ALA A 129 11.54 2.60 2.24
CA ALA A 129 12.72 2.26 3.03
C ALA A 129 13.93 1.88 2.15
N THR A 130 13.70 1.08 1.09
CA THR A 130 14.74 0.69 0.13
C THR A 130 15.22 1.84 -0.75
N TYR A 131 14.39 2.88 -0.95
CA TYR A 131 14.83 4.08 -1.64
C TYR A 131 15.84 4.88 -0.82
N TYR A 132 15.68 4.94 0.51
CA TYR A 132 16.65 5.59 1.40
C TYR A 132 17.95 4.80 1.57
N GLU A 133 17.90 3.47 1.45
CA GLU A 133 19.09 2.61 1.52
C GLU A 133 20.04 2.85 0.34
N ARG A 134 19.54 3.28 -0.83
CA ARG A 134 20.41 3.51 -1.99
C ARG A 134 21.20 4.81 -1.81
N PRO A 135 22.53 4.76 -1.68
CA PRO A 135 23.34 5.97 -1.78
C PRO A 135 23.07 6.56 -3.16
N GLN A 136 22.61 7.81 -3.17
CA GLN A 136 22.48 8.59 -4.39
C GLN A 136 23.88 8.61 -5.00
N LYS A 137 24.08 7.96 -6.16
CA LYS A 137 25.28 8.15 -6.96
C LYS A 137 25.31 9.64 -7.28
N ARG A 138 26.04 10.41 -6.48
CA ARG A 138 26.35 11.80 -6.75
C ARG A 138 27.06 11.76 -8.10
N GLY A 139 26.40 12.31 -9.13
CA GLY A 139 27.07 12.52 -10.40
C GLY A 139 28.33 13.31 -10.09
N ASP A 140 29.47 12.73 -10.41
CA ASP A 140 30.75 13.42 -10.41
C ASP A 140 30.63 14.51 -11.47
N GLY A 141 30.44 15.77 -11.07
CA GLY A 141 30.17 16.85 -12.01
C GLY A 141 29.70 18.14 -11.35
N CYS A 142 30.62 19.10 -11.22
CA CYS A 142 30.33 20.51 -11.05
C CYS A 142 29.20 20.97 -12.01
N GLY A 143 28.02 21.30 -11.46
CA GLY A 143 26.99 22.08 -12.15
C GLY A 143 25.57 21.55 -11.98
N GLY A 144 24.74 22.26 -11.18
CA GLY A 144 23.28 22.08 -11.16
C GLY A 144 22.69 21.54 -9.85
N VAL A 145 22.93 22.21 -8.72
CA VAL A 145 22.47 21.78 -7.38
C VAL A 145 20.94 21.87 -7.19
N GLU A 146 20.22 22.66 -7.99
CA GLU A 146 18.79 22.92 -7.73
C GLU A 146 17.82 21.96 -8.44
N GLN A 147 18.22 21.36 -9.58
CA GLN A 147 17.30 20.59 -10.43
C GLN A 147 17.25 19.10 -10.06
N GLU A 148 18.33 18.54 -9.51
CA GLU A 148 18.40 17.15 -9.06
C GLU A 148 17.68 16.92 -7.71
N GLU A 149 17.70 17.93 -6.82
CA GLU A 149 16.98 17.89 -5.54
C GLU A 149 15.46 17.95 -5.72
N ALA A 150 14.98 18.73 -6.68
CA ALA A 150 13.56 18.82 -7.03
C ALA A 150 13.01 17.48 -7.56
N GLY A 151 13.78 16.78 -8.41
CA GLY A 151 13.40 15.44 -8.91
C GLY A 151 13.40 14.36 -7.81
N SER A 152 14.37 14.41 -6.90
CA SER A 152 14.49 13.49 -5.76
C SER A 152 13.41 13.70 -4.70
N THR A 153 12.99 14.95 -4.47
CA THR A 153 11.89 15.28 -3.54
C THR A 153 10.52 14.94 -4.11
N ALA A 154 10.27 15.21 -5.40
CA ALA A 154 9.05 14.79 -6.07
C ALA A 154 8.88 13.26 -6.10
N ALA A 155 9.97 12.52 -6.35
CA ALA A 155 9.95 11.06 -6.30
C ALA A 155 9.71 10.50 -4.88
N ALA A 156 10.25 11.16 -3.85
CA ALA A 156 9.98 10.82 -2.45
C ALA A 156 8.51 11.10 -2.08
N LEU A 157 7.99 12.27 -2.47
CA LEU A 157 6.59 12.64 -2.27
C LEU A 157 5.63 11.64 -2.90
N LEU A 158 5.85 11.25 -4.16
CA LEU A 158 5.01 10.28 -4.86
C LEU A 158 4.95 8.92 -4.16
N ARG A 159 6.03 8.54 -3.44
CA ARG A 159 6.06 7.29 -2.68
C ARG A 159 5.47 7.41 -1.28
N LEU A 160 5.53 8.59 -0.67
CA LEU A 160 4.94 8.90 0.64
C LEU A 160 3.42 9.16 0.56
N LEU A 161 2.95 9.68 -0.57
CA LEU A 161 1.57 10.05 -0.86
C LEU A 161 0.53 8.99 -0.44
N PRO A 162 0.67 7.69 -0.79
CA PRO A 162 -0.32 6.68 -0.46
C PRO A 162 -0.22 6.11 0.96
N LEU A 163 0.83 6.40 1.75
CA LEU A 163 1.00 5.77 3.07
C LEU A 163 -0.10 6.18 4.07
N PHE A 164 -0.47 7.46 4.09
CA PHE A 164 -1.52 7.97 4.97
C PHE A 164 -2.89 7.34 4.68
N PRO A 165 -3.42 7.35 3.43
CA PRO A 165 -4.73 6.79 3.17
C PRO A 165 -4.79 5.28 3.43
N TYR A 166 -3.70 4.53 3.21
CA TYR A 166 -3.64 3.10 3.54
C TYR A 166 -3.63 2.86 5.05
N ALA A 167 -2.87 3.65 5.81
CA ALA A 167 -2.83 3.58 7.27
C ALA A 167 -4.19 3.93 7.90
N ALA A 168 -4.83 5.00 7.42
CA ALA A 168 -6.15 5.41 7.87
C ALA A 168 -7.19 4.33 7.57
N ALA A 169 -7.24 3.81 6.35
CA ALA A 169 -8.15 2.74 5.96
C ALA A 169 -7.96 1.45 6.79
N LEU A 170 -6.71 1.09 7.10
CA LEU A 170 -6.36 -0.04 7.96
C LEU A 170 -6.82 0.15 9.42
N LEU A 171 -6.64 1.35 9.98
CA LEU A 171 -7.12 1.70 11.33
C LEU A 171 -8.64 1.64 11.42
N LEU A 172 -9.33 2.24 10.45
CA LEU A 172 -10.79 2.27 10.36
C LEU A 172 -11.44 0.90 10.13
N SER A 173 -10.70 -0.07 9.56
CA SER A 173 -11.15 -1.47 9.44
C SER A 173 -11.22 -2.19 10.80
N GLU A 174 -10.51 -1.67 11.81
CA GLU A 174 -10.33 -2.23 13.15
C GLU A 174 -9.83 -3.70 13.15
N SER A 175 -9.22 -4.16 12.05
CA SER A 175 -8.78 -5.55 11.92
C SER A 175 -7.49 -5.81 12.70
N ARG A 176 -7.63 -6.32 13.93
CA ARG A 176 -6.50 -6.74 14.78
C ARG A 176 -5.61 -7.77 14.09
N GLY A 177 -6.22 -8.69 13.34
CA GLY A 177 -5.50 -9.71 12.57
C GLY A 177 -4.59 -9.10 11.51
N ALA A 178 -5.07 -8.09 10.77
CA ALA A 178 -4.26 -7.39 9.77
C ALA A 178 -3.08 -6.61 10.40
N TRP A 179 -3.27 -6.05 11.59
CA TRP A 179 -2.19 -5.41 12.34
C TRP A 179 -1.13 -6.39 12.82
N LEU A 180 -1.54 -7.55 13.33
CA LEU A 180 -0.60 -8.59 13.77
C LEU A 180 0.19 -9.16 12.59
N THR A 181 -0.47 -9.45 11.47
CA THR A 181 0.24 -9.94 10.28
C THR A 181 1.19 -8.89 9.72
N ALA A 182 0.79 -7.61 9.72
CA ALA A 182 1.65 -6.53 9.30
C ALA A 182 2.87 -6.36 10.21
N ALA A 183 2.66 -6.43 11.53
CA ALA A 183 3.74 -6.38 12.51
C ALA A 183 4.69 -7.57 12.37
N CYS A 184 4.17 -8.79 12.19
CA CYS A 184 4.98 -9.99 11.93
C CYS A 184 5.78 -9.89 10.64
N ALA A 185 5.18 -9.38 9.56
CA ALA A 185 5.88 -9.17 8.29
C ALA A 185 6.99 -8.11 8.41
N CYS A 186 6.70 -6.99 9.08
CA CYS A 186 7.71 -5.99 9.42
C CYS A 186 8.84 -6.60 10.26
N ALA A 187 8.52 -7.33 11.33
CA ALA A 187 9.51 -7.97 12.18
C ALA A 187 10.40 -8.95 11.39
N ALA A 188 9.82 -9.79 10.54
CA ALA A 188 10.56 -10.70 9.68
C ALA A 188 11.54 -9.96 8.74
N VAL A 189 11.10 -8.86 8.12
CA VAL A 189 11.96 -8.05 7.25
C VAL A 189 13.04 -7.30 8.03
N LEU A 190 12.74 -6.80 9.23
CA LEU A 190 13.72 -6.10 10.07
C LEU A 190 14.79 -7.06 10.62
N LEU A 191 14.40 -8.31 10.93
CA LEU A 191 15.35 -9.38 11.28
C LEU A 191 16.28 -9.70 10.11
N TRP A 192 15.76 -9.69 8.89
CA TRP A 192 16.53 -9.95 7.67
C TRP A 192 17.42 -8.77 7.25
N LYS A 193 16.93 -7.53 7.38
CA LYS A 193 17.59 -6.29 6.96
C LYS A 193 17.54 -5.23 8.06
N ARG A 194 18.42 -5.39 9.06
CA ARG A 194 18.53 -4.45 10.20
C ARG A 194 18.82 -3.00 9.78
N GLN A 195 19.46 -2.80 8.63
CA GLN A 195 19.75 -1.46 8.08
C GLN A 195 18.48 -0.68 7.67
N LEU A 196 17.35 -1.36 7.47
CA LEU A 196 16.08 -0.73 7.10
C LEU A 196 15.29 -0.19 8.31
N ILE A 197 15.74 -0.43 9.56
CA ILE A 197 14.99 -0.04 10.76
C ILE A 197 14.78 1.48 10.83
N ALA A 198 15.86 2.25 10.73
CA ALA A 198 15.82 3.72 10.81
C ALA A 198 14.96 4.37 9.72
N PRO A 199 15.10 4.04 8.41
CA PRO A 199 14.27 4.63 7.37
C PRO A 199 12.81 4.18 7.42
N LEU A 200 12.54 2.95 7.88
CA LEU A 200 11.18 2.42 7.98
C LEU A 200 10.39 3.08 9.12
N LEU A 201 11.03 3.27 10.29
CA LEU A 201 10.43 4.02 11.41
C LEU A 201 10.23 5.49 11.06
N ALA A 202 11.21 6.11 10.41
CA ALA A 202 11.16 7.49 9.95
C ALA A 202 10.02 7.75 8.96
N ALA A 203 9.86 6.87 7.96
CA ALA A 203 8.82 7.02 6.94
C ALA A 203 7.43 6.65 7.45
N GLY A 204 7.33 5.69 8.39
CA GLY A 204 6.05 5.19 8.90
C GLY A 204 5.45 6.01 10.04
N ALA A 205 6.27 6.63 10.90
CA ALA A 205 5.78 7.29 12.12
C ALA A 205 4.80 8.44 11.82
N ALA A 206 5.14 9.34 10.89
CA ALA A 206 4.30 10.49 10.57
C ALA A 206 2.93 10.10 9.98
N PRO A 207 2.84 9.22 8.96
CA PRO A 207 1.56 8.71 8.46
C PRO A 207 0.71 7.99 9.52
N MET A 208 1.34 7.24 10.43
CA MET A 208 0.63 6.52 11.48
C MET A 208 0.04 7.43 12.54
N VAL A 209 0.79 8.45 12.97
CA VAL A 209 0.28 9.45 13.92
C VAL A 209 -0.88 10.24 13.31
N ALA A 210 -0.73 10.66 12.04
CA ALA A 210 -1.80 11.34 11.32
C ALA A 210 -3.06 10.45 11.21
N ALA A 211 -2.90 9.17 10.87
CA ALA A 211 -4.00 8.23 10.77
C ALA A 211 -4.68 7.97 12.13
N ALA A 212 -3.91 7.90 13.22
CA ALA A 212 -4.44 7.73 14.58
C ALA A 212 -5.24 8.96 15.04
N LEU A 213 -4.79 10.18 14.71
CA LEU A 213 -5.53 11.41 14.98
C LEU A 213 -6.83 11.46 14.18
N PHE A 214 -6.79 11.07 12.90
CA PHE A 214 -7.97 10.97 12.04
C PHE A 214 -8.99 9.98 12.61
N TYR A 215 -8.54 8.76 12.97
CA TYR A 215 -9.37 7.74 13.61
C TYR A 215 -9.99 8.25 14.93
N ARG A 216 -9.21 8.91 15.79
CA ARG A 216 -9.71 9.42 17.08
C ARG A 216 -10.80 10.46 16.90
N GLN A 217 -10.73 11.29 15.87
CA GLN A 217 -11.77 12.27 15.58
C GLN A 217 -13.04 11.62 15.03
N LEU A 218 -12.90 10.65 14.12
CA LEU A 218 -14.03 9.89 13.59
C LEU A 218 -14.73 9.03 14.65
N ALA A 219 -13.96 8.43 15.56
CA ALA A 219 -14.47 7.69 16.70
C ALA A 219 -15.29 8.58 17.64
N ARG A 220 -14.86 9.84 17.87
CA ARG A 220 -15.61 10.81 18.69
C ARG A 220 -16.88 11.30 18.01
N ALA A 221 -16.91 11.34 16.69
CA ALA A 221 -18.06 11.77 15.90
C ALA A 221 -18.99 10.60 15.50
N GLY A 222 -18.76 9.38 16.01
CA GLY A 222 -19.61 8.21 15.74
C GLY A 222 -19.65 7.80 14.26
N LEU A 223 -18.59 8.10 13.48
CA LEU A 223 -18.52 7.89 12.02
C LEU A 223 -19.62 8.62 11.21
N ALA A 224 -20.36 9.54 11.82
CA ALA A 224 -21.36 10.41 11.19
C ALA A 224 -20.82 11.84 11.07
N VAL A 225 -19.67 12.00 10.42
CA VAL A 225 -19.05 13.32 10.23
C VAL A 225 -19.73 14.03 9.06
N GLU A 226 -20.19 15.25 9.28
CA GLU A 226 -20.61 16.18 8.21
C GLU A 226 -19.51 16.31 7.16
N SER A 227 -19.88 16.39 5.89
CA SER A 227 -18.95 16.24 4.76
C SER A 227 -17.82 17.29 4.72
N SER A 228 -18.04 18.49 5.25
CA SER A 228 -17.08 19.60 5.20
C SER A 228 -15.94 19.53 6.23
N PRO A 229 -16.14 19.28 7.54
CA PRO A 229 -15.03 19.18 8.50
C PRO A 229 -14.18 17.92 8.28
N GLY A 230 -14.77 16.79 7.90
CA GLY A 230 -14.05 15.53 7.69
C GLY A 230 -13.03 15.60 6.55
N LEU A 231 -13.40 16.25 5.44
CA LEU A 231 -12.52 16.46 4.29
C LEU A 231 -11.35 17.40 4.60
N LEU A 232 -11.60 18.49 5.32
CA LEU A 232 -10.55 19.43 5.72
C LEU A 232 -9.55 18.77 6.67
N LEU A 233 -10.05 17.94 7.59
CA LEU A 233 -9.18 17.20 8.51
C LEU A 233 -8.32 16.16 7.77
N LEU A 234 -8.92 15.45 6.82
CA LEU A 234 -8.22 14.50 5.96
C LEU A 234 -7.12 15.21 5.17
N ALA A 235 -7.44 16.31 4.50
CA ALA A 235 -6.49 17.09 3.70
C ALA A 235 -5.36 17.68 4.57
N GLY A 236 -5.70 18.24 5.73
CA GLY A 236 -4.72 18.83 6.67
C GLY A 236 -3.77 17.80 7.25
N LEU A 237 -4.28 16.65 7.71
CA LEU A 237 -3.46 15.56 8.24
C LEU A 237 -2.62 14.89 7.16
N TRP A 238 -3.15 14.77 5.94
CA TRP A 238 -2.41 14.24 4.81
C TRP A 238 -1.26 15.16 4.40
N ALA A 239 -1.52 16.47 4.28
CA ALA A 239 -0.49 17.47 4.01
C ALA A 239 0.56 17.52 5.14
N GLY A 240 0.14 17.46 6.40
CA GLY A 240 1.03 17.40 7.56
C GLY A 240 1.93 16.17 7.54
N ALA A 241 1.38 14.99 7.23
CA ALA A 241 2.17 13.75 7.12
C ALA A 241 3.20 13.81 5.98
N LEU A 242 2.84 14.41 4.84
CA LEU A 242 3.75 14.61 3.71
C LEU A 242 4.89 15.58 4.07
N LEU A 243 4.57 16.72 4.68
CA LEU A 243 5.56 17.72 5.09
C LEU A 243 6.50 17.17 6.18
N ALA A 244 5.97 16.45 7.17
CA ALA A 244 6.77 15.81 8.21
C ALA A 244 7.68 14.71 7.63
N GLY A 245 7.15 13.89 6.72
CA GLY A 245 7.92 12.88 6.01
C GLY A 245 9.07 13.50 5.21
N LEU A 246 8.78 14.55 4.42
CA LEU A 246 9.78 15.31 3.68
C LEU A 246 10.85 15.95 4.56
N TRP A 247 10.44 16.54 5.69
CA TRP A 247 11.38 17.16 6.62
C TRP A 247 12.34 16.12 7.21
N LEU A 248 11.84 14.94 7.60
CA LEU A 248 12.70 13.83 8.03
C LEU A 248 13.63 13.35 6.90
N CYS A 249 13.16 13.31 5.65
CA CYS A 249 14.00 12.96 4.49
C CYS A 249 15.19 13.90 4.36
N ARG A 250 14.94 15.22 4.44
CA ARG A 250 15.98 16.23 4.32
C ARG A 250 16.99 16.09 5.44
N ARG A 251 16.53 15.90 6.67
CA ARG A 251 17.39 15.77 7.85
C ARG A 251 18.30 14.53 7.79
N GLN A 252 17.79 13.39 7.33
CA GLN A 252 18.60 12.18 7.16
C GLN A 252 19.65 12.32 6.06
N ARG A 253 19.33 13.03 4.96
CA ARG A 253 20.29 13.32 3.89
C ARG A 253 21.40 14.27 4.36
N SER A 254 21.06 15.30 5.13
CA SER A 254 22.04 16.22 5.69
C SER A 254 23.00 15.53 6.66
N ALA A 255 22.52 14.58 7.47
CA ALA A 255 23.37 13.81 8.40
C ALA A 255 24.31 12.82 7.69
N ALA A 256 23.89 12.27 6.54
CA ALA A 256 24.74 11.40 5.72
C ALA A 256 25.80 12.20 4.94
N GLY A 257 25.50 13.45 4.54
CA GLY A 257 26.46 14.35 3.88
C GLY A 257 27.53 14.92 4.81
N SER A 258 27.28 14.98 6.12
CA SER A 258 28.27 15.46 7.11
C SER A 258 29.30 14.40 7.53
N ALA A 259 29.20 13.17 7.01
CA ALA A 259 30.07 12.04 7.38
C ALA A 259 31.17 11.74 6.35
N GLU A 260 31.54 12.71 5.49
CA GLU A 260 32.71 12.57 4.61
C GLU A 260 34.02 12.79 5.41
N PRO A 261 35.00 11.87 5.33
CA PRO A 261 36.34 12.12 5.84
C PRO A 261 37.02 13.23 5.00
N PRO A 262 37.88 14.07 5.61
CA PRO A 262 38.52 15.16 4.89
C PRO A 262 39.34 14.63 3.70
N CYS A 263 39.05 15.15 2.51
CA CYS A 263 39.84 14.92 1.30
C CYS A 263 41.27 15.45 1.51
N TRP A 264 42.21 14.54 1.78
CA TRP A 264 43.64 14.85 1.77
C TRP A 264 44.06 15.12 0.32
N HIS A 265 44.17 16.39 -0.03
CA HIS A 265 44.79 16.85 -1.27
C HIS A 265 46.25 16.40 -1.32
N TRP A 266 46.56 15.40 -2.13
CA TRP A 266 47.94 15.16 -2.58
C TRP A 266 48.27 16.18 -3.68
N ARG A 267 48.93 17.26 -3.28
CA ARG A 267 49.58 18.21 -4.19
C ARG A 267 50.94 17.59 -4.57
N ARG A 268 51.14 17.29 -5.85
CA ARG A 268 52.47 17.03 -6.43
C ARG A 268 53.10 18.35 -6.85
#